data_AF-A0A2D4JUR6-F1
#
_entry.id   AF-A0A2D4JUR6-F1
#
_cell.length_a   1.000
_cell.length_b   1.000
_cell.length_c   1.000
_cell.angle_alpha   90.00
_cell.angle_beta   90.00
_cell.angle_gamma   90.00
#
_symmetry.space_group_name_H-M   'P 1'
#
loop_
_entity.id
_entity.type
_entity.pdbx_description
1 polymer ?
#
loop_
_entity_poly.entity_id
_entity_poly.type
_entity_poly.pdbx_seq_one_letter_code
_entity_poly.pdbx_strand_id
1 'polypeptide(L)'
;MATRLSDRYYILRPEVVESYFYLWRLTHDPKYREWGWEAVQALEKFCRVEAGFSGIRDVYTTTPSHDNMQQSFFLAETLKYLYLLFSEDDVLSLKDWVFNTEAHPLPVNHTDFVLKTSMQ
;
A
#
# COMPACT_ATOMS: atom_id res chain seq x y z
N MET A 1 -8.49 19.30 -16.48
CA MET A 1 -7.72 18.33 -17.29
C MET A 1 -8.66 17.16 -17.56
N ALA A 2 -9.14 16.98 -18.78
CA ALA A 2 -10.08 15.90 -19.10
C ALA A 2 -9.31 14.57 -19.14
N THR A 3 -9.58 13.66 -18.21
CA THR A 3 -9.08 12.29 -18.24
C THR A 3 -9.61 11.59 -19.49
N ARG A 4 -8.70 10.98 -20.27
CA ARG A 4 -9.10 10.17 -21.43
C ARG A 4 -10.00 9.04 -20.92
N LEU A 5 -11.01 8.65 -21.72
CA LEU A 5 -11.91 7.53 -21.39
C LEU A 5 -11.13 6.24 -21.05
N SER A 6 -9.92 6.07 -21.58
CA SER A 6 -9.03 4.93 -21.32
C SER A 6 -8.48 4.87 -19.89
N ASP A 7 -8.48 5.97 -19.12
CA ASP A 7 -7.71 6.09 -17.88
C ASP A 7 -8.62 6.22 -16.64
N ARG A 8 -9.88 5.77 -16.76
CA ARG A 8 -10.89 5.86 -15.69
C ARG A 8 -10.94 4.65 -14.78
N TYR A 9 -10.14 3.62 -15.06
CA TYR A 9 -10.16 2.37 -14.30
C TYR A 9 -9.29 2.46 -13.05
N TYR A 10 -9.59 1.61 -12.07
CA TYR A 10 -8.72 1.35 -10.92
C TYR A 10 -8.59 -0.16 -10.71
N ILE A 11 -7.38 -0.68 -10.83
CA ILE A 11 -7.08 -2.12 -10.78
C ILE A 11 -6.43 -2.53 -9.46
N LEU A 12 -6.91 -2.00 -8.32
CA LEU A 12 -6.44 -2.36 -6.98
C LEU A 12 -4.99 -1.95 -6.67
N ARG A 13 -4.51 -0.93 -7.36
CA ARG A 13 -3.13 -0.41 -7.35
C ARG A 13 -2.67 0.08 -5.95
N PRO A 14 -1.43 -0.22 -5.53
CA PRO A 14 -0.94 0.04 -4.17
C PRO A 14 -0.25 1.39 -3.97
N GLU A 15 0.21 2.06 -5.04
CA GLU A 15 1.31 3.04 -4.99
C GLU A 15 0.98 4.27 -4.11
N VAL A 16 -0.30 4.65 -4.04
CA VAL A 16 -0.78 5.75 -3.18
C VAL A 16 -0.76 5.35 -1.70
N VAL A 17 -1.21 4.13 -1.38
CA VAL A 17 -1.20 3.61 0.00
C VAL A 17 0.23 3.37 0.48
N GLU A 18 1.11 2.85 -0.39
CA GLU A 18 2.54 2.74 -0.12
C GLU A 18 3.12 4.10 0.30
N SER A 19 2.78 5.16 -0.45
CA SER A 19 3.22 6.51 -0.14
C SER A 19 2.72 6.97 1.23
N TYR A 20 1.46 6.68 1.58
CA TYR A 20 0.92 7.00 2.90
C TYR A 20 1.65 6.26 4.02
N PHE A 21 2.00 4.98 3.83
CA PHE A 21 2.78 4.21 4.78
C PHE A 21 4.14 4.86 5.06
N TYR A 22 4.92 5.18 4.02
CA TYR A 22 6.22 5.84 4.21
C TYR A 22 6.09 7.21 4.86
N LEU A 23 5.14 8.03 4.39
CA LEU A 23 4.93 9.36 4.95
C LEU A 23 4.49 9.31 6.42
N TRP A 24 3.62 8.37 6.79
CA TRP A 24 3.26 8.12 8.19
C TRP A 24 4.49 7.74 9.03
N ARG A 25 5.29 6.75 8.61
CA ARG A 25 6.46 6.29 9.38
C ARG A 25 7.55 7.35 9.53
N LEU A 26 7.62 8.30 8.61
CA LEU A 26 8.63 9.36 8.61
C LEU A 26 8.18 10.63 9.35
N THR A 27 6.88 10.91 9.43
CA THR A 27 6.40 12.19 9.99
C THR A 27 5.37 12.05 11.11
N HIS A 28 4.77 10.87 11.28
CA HIS A 28 3.65 10.60 12.20
C HIS A 28 2.50 11.61 12.10
N ASP A 29 2.27 12.15 10.89
CA ASP A 29 1.16 13.06 10.63
C ASP A 29 -0.14 12.25 10.51
N PRO A 30 -1.13 12.44 11.40
CA PRO A 30 -2.36 11.63 11.44
C PRO A 30 -3.13 11.59 10.12
N LYS A 31 -3.00 12.63 9.27
CA LYS A 31 -3.70 12.69 7.99
C LYS A 31 -3.44 11.49 7.09
N TYR A 32 -2.26 10.86 7.17
CA TYR A 32 -1.93 9.71 6.34
C TYR A 32 -2.70 8.45 6.76
N ARG A 33 -2.99 8.30 8.05
CA ARG A 33 -3.88 7.25 8.56
C ARG A 33 -5.34 7.55 8.23
N GLU A 34 -5.76 8.81 8.29
CA GLU A 34 -7.10 9.23 7.86
C GLU A 34 -7.34 8.92 6.37
N TRP A 35 -6.43 9.33 5.48
CA TRP A 35 -6.51 9.02 4.05
C TRP A 35 -6.39 7.53 3.76
N GLY A 36 -5.56 6.80 4.52
CA GLY A 36 -5.51 5.34 4.44
C GLY A 36 -6.84 4.69 4.82
N TRP A 37 -7.54 5.24 5.81
CA TRP A 37 -8.86 4.75 6.21
C TRP A 37 -9.93 5.05 5.16
N GLU A 38 -9.89 6.25 4.56
CA GLU A 38 -10.75 6.58 3.41
C GLU A 38 -10.53 5.60 2.24
N ALA A 39 -9.28 5.21 1.98
CA ALA A 39 -8.95 4.20 0.97
C ALA A 39 -9.52 2.82 1.33
N VAL A 40 -9.44 2.37 2.59
CA VAL A 40 -10.08 1.12 3.07
C VAL A 40 -11.58 1.16 2.82
N GLN A 41 -12.25 2.25 3.21
CA GLN A 41 -13.69 2.39 3.02
C GLN A 41 -14.07 2.37 1.54
N ALA A 42 -13.28 2.99 0.67
CA ALA A 42 -13.48 2.96 -0.78
C ALA A 42 -13.27 1.55 -1.36
N LEU A 43 -12.24 0.81 -0.93
CA LEU A 43 -12.00 -0.57 -1.36
C LEU A 43 -13.16 -1.49 -0.96
N GLU A 44 -13.61 -1.41 0.29
CA GLU A 44 -14.76 -2.19 0.78
C GLU A 44 -16.06 -1.81 0.05
N LYS A 45 -16.28 -0.52 -0.22
CA LYS A 45 -17.52 -0.06 -0.86
C LYS A 45 -17.60 -0.37 -2.34
N PHE A 46 -16.49 -0.23 -3.07
CA PHE A 46 -16.51 -0.23 -4.54
C PHE A 46 -15.76 -1.40 -5.17
N CYS A 47 -14.84 -2.05 -4.47
CA CYS A 47 -14.02 -3.13 -5.02
C CYS A 47 -14.38 -4.51 -4.44
N ARG A 48 -15.02 -4.58 -3.27
CA ARG A 48 -15.46 -5.82 -2.65
C ARG A 48 -16.54 -6.52 -3.48
N VAL A 49 -16.36 -7.81 -3.71
CA VAL A 49 -17.32 -8.72 -4.34
C VAL A 49 -17.49 -9.96 -3.46
N GLU A 50 -18.43 -10.85 -3.80
CA GLU A 50 -18.74 -12.05 -3.01
C GLU A 50 -17.50 -12.91 -2.68
N ALA A 51 -16.62 -13.10 -3.66
CA ALA A 51 -15.45 -14.00 -3.56
C ALA A 51 -14.10 -13.26 -3.36
N GLY A 52 -14.08 -11.95 -3.07
CA GLY A 52 -12.84 -11.20 -2.91
C GLY A 52 -12.94 -9.73 -3.28
N PHE A 53 -11.93 -9.23 -4.00
CA PHE A 53 -11.86 -7.87 -4.52
C PHE A 53 -11.59 -7.87 -6.02
N SER A 54 -12.22 -6.96 -6.74
CA SER A 54 -12.04 -6.77 -8.18
C SER A 54 -11.78 -5.31 -8.49
N GLY A 55 -10.94 -5.06 -9.49
CA GLY A 55 -10.79 -3.72 -10.06
C GLY A 55 -12.11 -3.20 -10.64
N ILE A 56 -12.19 -1.88 -10.83
CA ILE A 56 -13.34 -1.19 -11.40
C ILE A 56 -12.95 -0.46 -12.68
N ARG A 57 -13.87 -0.43 -13.65
CA ARG A 57 -13.62 0.11 -15.00
C ARG A 57 -13.81 1.62 -15.11
N ASP A 58 -14.61 2.22 -14.23
CA ASP A 58 -14.84 3.67 -14.19
C ASP A 58 -15.07 4.18 -12.76
N VAL A 59 -14.07 4.86 -12.21
CA VAL A 59 -14.08 5.44 -10.84
C VAL A 59 -15.07 6.60 -10.68
N TYR A 60 -15.61 7.16 -11.77
CA TYR A 60 -16.56 8.27 -11.71
C TYR A 60 -18.02 7.81 -11.64
N THR A 61 -18.27 6.50 -11.65
CA THR A 61 -19.62 5.93 -11.58
C THR A 61 -20.01 5.55 -10.14
N THR A 62 -21.28 5.73 -9.78
CA THR A 62 -21.77 5.37 -8.43
C THR A 62 -22.04 3.88 -8.28
N THR A 63 -22.27 3.17 -9.40
CA THR A 63 -22.43 1.72 -9.46
C THR A 63 -21.24 1.14 -10.21
N PRO A 64 -20.31 0.44 -9.53
CA PRO A 64 -19.08 -0.01 -10.14
C PRO A 64 -19.34 -1.10 -11.19
N SER A 65 -18.63 -1.02 -12.32
CA SER A 65 -18.48 -2.14 -13.25
C SER A 65 -17.14 -2.80 -12.98
N HIS A 66 -17.17 -4.04 -12.47
CA HIS A 66 -15.99 -4.79 -12.11
C HIS A 66 -15.29 -5.41 -13.33
N ASP A 67 -13.96 -5.48 -13.28
CA ASP A 67 -13.14 -6.15 -14.29
C ASP A 67 -13.04 -7.67 -14.13
N ASN A 68 -13.53 -8.20 -12.99
CA ASN A 68 -13.44 -9.60 -12.57
C ASN A 68 -12.00 -10.12 -12.43
N MET A 69 -11.07 -9.24 -12.01
CA MET A 69 -9.67 -9.60 -11.76
C MET A 69 -9.23 -9.14 -10.37
N GLN A 70 -8.72 -10.09 -9.58
CA GLN A 70 -8.00 -9.79 -8.34
C GLN A 70 -6.49 -9.89 -8.61
N GLN A 71 -5.84 -8.73 -8.65
CA GLN A 71 -4.40 -8.65 -8.91
C GLN A 71 -3.61 -9.23 -7.73
N SER A 72 -2.52 -9.98 -7.98
CA SER A 72 -1.71 -10.57 -6.91
C SER A 72 -1.10 -9.50 -6.00
N PHE A 73 -0.70 -8.37 -6.57
CA PHE A 73 -0.17 -7.23 -5.83
C PHE A 73 -1.19 -6.61 -4.86
N PHE A 74 -2.49 -6.81 -5.03
CA PHE A 74 -3.46 -6.35 -4.04
C PHE A 74 -3.21 -7.02 -2.68
N LEU A 75 -2.91 -8.32 -2.70
CA LEU A 75 -2.59 -9.09 -1.49
C LEU A 75 -1.18 -8.81 -0.99
N ALA A 76 -0.20 -8.75 -1.90
CA ALA A 76 1.20 -8.55 -1.53
C ALA A 76 1.47 -7.13 -1.05
N GLU A 77 0.85 -6.12 -1.65
CA GLU A 77 1.20 -4.71 -1.49
C GLU A 77 0.08 -3.93 -0.81
N THR A 78 -1.08 -3.76 -1.46
CA THR A 78 -2.15 -2.86 -0.99
C THR A 78 -2.59 -3.21 0.44
N LEU A 79 -2.93 -4.48 0.70
CA LEU A 79 -3.34 -4.92 2.03
C LEU A 79 -2.19 -4.87 3.05
N LYS A 80 -0.95 -5.16 2.63
CA LYS A 80 0.22 -5.12 3.52
C LYS A 80 0.52 -3.69 3.97
N TYR A 81 0.55 -2.73 3.06
CA TYR A 81 0.79 -1.34 3.40
C TYR A 81 -0.34 -0.75 4.23
N LEU A 82 -1.61 -1.08 3.96
CA LEU A 82 -2.72 -0.71 4.84
C LEU A 82 -2.56 -1.29 6.25
N TYR A 83 -2.19 -2.57 6.37
CA TYR A 83 -1.94 -3.19 7.67
C TYR A 83 -0.80 -2.49 8.42
N LEU A 84 0.33 -2.24 7.76
CA LEU A 84 1.50 -1.59 8.37
C LEU A 84 1.26 -0.13 8.73
N LEU A 85 0.43 0.58 7.96
CA LEU A 85 0.03 1.96 8.23
C LEU A 85 -0.70 2.08 9.58
N PHE A 86 -1.54 1.09 9.93
CA PHE A 86 -2.26 1.03 11.20
C PHE A 86 -1.56 0.21 12.29
N SER A 87 -0.37 -0.33 12.01
CA SER A 87 0.46 -1.07 12.97
C SER A 87 1.44 -0.15 13.70
N GLU A 88 2.03 -0.66 14.78
CA GLU A 88 3.12 -0.04 15.50
C GLU A 88 4.43 0.00 14.68
N ASP A 89 5.33 0.91 15.07
CA ASP A 89 6.52 1.24 14.29
C ASP A 89 7.61 0.16 14.26
N ASP A 90 7.56 -0.77 15.20
CA ASP A 90 8.46 -1.91 15.34
C ASP A 90 8.08 -3.09 14.44
N VAL A 91 6.82 -3.18 14.00
CA VAL A 91 6.37 -4.15 13.00
C VAL A 91 6.99 -3.81 11.65
N LEU A 92 7.90 -4.66 11.16
CA LEU A 92 8.70 -4.46 9.94
C LEU A 92 9.32 -3.05 9.87
N SER A 93 10.08 -2.69 10.91
CA SER A 93 10.75 -1.40 10.98
C SER A 93 11.61 -1.10 9.75
N LEU A 94 11.52 0.13 9.24
CA LEU A 94 12.32 0.62 8.10
C LEU A 94 13.84 0.69 8.39
N LYS A 95 14.26 0.44 9.65
CA LYS A 95 15.67 0.32 10.02
C LYS A 95 16.25 -1.06 9.71
N ASP A 96 15.42 -2.09 9.84
CA ASP A 96 15.84 -3.50 9.76
C ASP A 96 15.42 -4.14 8.42
N TRP A 97 14.47 -3.53 7.72
CA TRP A 97 13.87 -4.05 6.49
C TRP A 97 13.85 -3.03 5.37
N VAL A 98 14.11 -3.49 4.15
CA VAL A 98 13.90 -2.76 2.90
C VAL A 98 12.87 -3.50 2.07
N PHE A 99 11.81 -2.81 1.64
CA PHE A 99 10.81 -3.38 0.75
C PHE A 99 11.30 -3.33 -0.69
N ASN A 100 11.18 -4.44 -1.43
CA ASN A 100 11.30 -4.38 -2.89
C ASN A 100 10.04 -3.72 -3.51
N THR A 101 10.05 -3.55 -4.83
CA THR A 101 8.92 -2.90 -5.55
C THR A 101 7.60 -3.69 -5.56
N GLU A 102 7.55 -4.88 -4.94
CA GLU A 102 6.34 -5.72 -4.77
C GLU A 102 6.05 -5.93 -3.27
N ALA A 103 6.49 -4.96 -2.45
CA ALA A 103 6.34 -4.93 -1.00
C ALA A 103 6.90 -6.16 -0.25
N HIS A 104 7.82 -6.94 -0.83
CA HIS A 104 8.47 -8.03 -0.11
C HIS A 104 9.60 -7.48 0.76
N PRO A 105 9.55 -7.67 2.10
CA PRO A 105 10.58 -7.15 2.99
C PRO A 105 11.85 -7.99 2.89
N LEU A 106 12.98 -7.32 2.70
CA LEU A 106 14.33 -7.88 2.64
C LEU A 106 15.11 -7.38 3.85
N PRO A 107 15.78 -8.26 4.62
CA PRO A 107 16.50 -7.85 5.82
C PRO A 107 17.74 -7.03 5.45
N VAL A 108 18.02 -5.98 6.22
CA VAL A 108 19.28 -5.23 6.13
C VAL A 108 20.40 -6.07 6.73
N ASN A 109 21.53 -6.19 6.03
CA ASN A 109 22.70 -6.84 6.59
C ASN A 109 23.47 -5.88 7.50
N HIS A 110 23.39 -6.10 8.82
CA HIS A 110 24.08 -5.26 9.80
C HIS A 110 25.53 -5.71 10.10
N THR A 111 26.05 -6.76 9.46
CA THR A 111 27.41 -7.27 9.75
C THR A 111 28.52 -6.25 9.51
N ASP A 112 28.34 -5.33 8.55
CA ASP A 112 29.36 -4.34 8.20
C ASP A 112 29.46 -3.17 9.21
N PHE A 113 28.43 -2.96 10.03
CA PHE A 113 28.43 -1.90 11.05
C PHE A 113 29.27 -2.29 12.26
N VAL A 114 29.20 -3.56 12.68
CA VAL A 114 29.94 -4.09 13.84
C VAL A 114 31.46 -4.01 13.60
N LEU A 115 31.92 -4.33 12.39
CA LEU A 115 33.34 -4.30 12.04
C LEU A 115 33.95 -2.89 12.10
N LYS A 116 33.17 -1.84 11.77
CA LYS A 116 33.64 -0.45 11.84
C LYS A 116 33.72 0.08 13.28
N THR A 117 32.82 -0.34 14.17
CA THR A 117 32.84 0.09 15.58
C THR A 117 33.92 -0.63 16.39
N SER A 118 34.36 -1.82 15.97
CA SER A 118 35.47 -2.56 16.60
C SER A 118 36.87 -2.13 16.15
N MET A 119 36.98 -1.16 15.23
CA MET A 119 38.25 -0.64 14.69
C MET A 119 38.55 0.82 15.10
N GLN A 120 37.86 1.33 16.12
CA GLN A 120 38.15 2.64 16.75
C GLN A 120 38.50 2.46 18.23
#